data_AF-A0A9D6CHS6-F1
#
_entry.id   AF-A0A9D6CHS6-F1
#
_cell.length_a   1.000
_cell.length_b   1.000
_cell.length_c   1.000
_cell.angle_alpha   90.00
_cell.angle_beta   90.00
_cell.angle_gamma   90.00
#
_symmetry.space_group_name_H-M   'P 1'
#
loop_
_entity.id
_entity.type
_entity.pdbx_description
1 polymer ?
#
loop_
_entity_poly.entity_id
_entity_poly.type
_entity_poly.pdbx_seq_one_letter_code
_entity_poly.pdbx_strand_id
1 'polypeptide(L)'
;MSTQLSKAILATSAFAITAFAIVEAGRLHPEADAATAMIGVGGMTAITASVGQGPDEQPFEVLYIIDNRTETLFVYGVDSGGTTPRLSLRGGASIPALFRAARGG
;
A
#
# COMPACT_ATOMS: atom_id res chain seq x y z
N MET A 1 41.68 -14.52 22.50
CA MET A 1 40.29 -14.94 22.79
C MET A 1 39.21 -13.96 22.28
N SER A 2 39.54 -12.73 21.86
CA SER A 2 38.54 -11.74 21.38
C SER A 2 38.01 -11.98 19.97
N THR A 3 38.84 -12.45 19.04
CA THR A 3 38.47 -12.61 17.62
C THR A 3 37.44 -13.73 17.37
N GLN A 4 37.50 -14.79 18.18
CA GLN A 4 36.52 -15.89 18.15
C GLN A 4 35.14 -15.42 18.63
N LEU A 5 35.11 -14.61 19.70
CA LEU A 5 33.88 -14.01 20.21
C LEU A 5 33.27 -13.02 19.21
N SER A 6 34.07 -12.16 18.57
CA SER A 6 33.58 -11.24 17.53
C SER A 6 33.01 -11.97 16.31
N LYS A 7 33.64 -13.07 15.88
CA LYS A 7 33.12 -13.92 14.78
C LYS A 7 31.82 -14.60 15.17
N ALA A 8 31.71 -15.09 16.40
CA ALA A 8 30.49 -15.71 16.92
C ALA A 8 29.34 -14.71 16.99
N ILE A 9 29.59 -13.49 17.49
CA ILE A 9 28.60 -12.42 17.55
C ILE A 9 28.12 -12.04 16.14
N LEU A 10 29.05 -11.86 15.19
CA LEU A 10 28.71 -11.52 13.81
C LEU A 10 27.89 -12.61 13.11
N ALA A 11 28.28 -13.88 13.27
CA ALA A 11 27.51 -14.99 12.71
C ALA A 11 26.11 -15.04 13.33
N THR A 12 26.02 -14.91 14.66
CA THR A 12 24.74 -14.97 15.38
C THR A 12 23.82 -13.83 14.99
N SER A 13 24.34 -12.60 14.85
CA SER A 13 23.56 -11.46 14.40
C SER A 13 23.10 -11.61 12.95
N ALA A 14 23.95 -12.14 12.06
CA ALA A 14 23.56 -12.42 10.69
C ALA A 14 22.41 -13.44 10.61
N PHE A 15 22.51 -14.55 11.35
CA PHE A 15 21.43 -15.55 11.41
C PHE A 15 20.13 -14.98 11.99
N ALA A 16 20.23 -14.19 13.05
CA ALA A 16 19.06 -13.55 13.65
C ALA A 16 18.39 -12.59 12.67
N ILE A 17 19.15 -11.71 12.00
CA ILE A 17 18.62 -10.77 11.01
C ILE A 17 17.98 -11.52 9.83
N THR A 18 18.62 -12.58 9.33
CA THR A 18 18.05 -13.39 8.24
C THR A 18 16.75 -14.08 8.67
N ALA A 19 16.69 -14.64 9.88
CA ALA A 19 15.48 -15.26 10.40
C ALA A 19 14.34 -14.23 10.54
N PHE A 20 14.64 -13.04 11.07
CA PHE A 20 13.67 -11.94 11.13
C PHE A 20 13.21 -11.51 9.73
N ALA A 21 14.12 -11.37 8.77
CA ALA A 21 13.76 -11.02 7.40
C ALA A 21 12.86 -12.08 6.74
N ILE A 22 13.08 -13.37 6.99
CA ILE A 22 12.23 -14.46 6.49
C ILE A 22 10.85 -14.44 7.14
N VAL A 23 10.79 -14.25 8.47
CA VAL A 23 9.52 -14.17 9.20
C VAL A 23 8.71 -12.95 8.75
N GLU A 24 9.34 -11.79 8.60
CA GLU A 24 8.68 -10.58 8.08
C GLU A 24 8.28 -10.73 6.61
N ALA A 25 9.09 -11.37 5.77
CA ALA A 25 8.73 -11.65 4.38
C ALA A 25 7.51 -12.58 4.26
N GLY A 26 7.31 -13.50 5.21
CA GLY A 26 6.11 -14.33 5.29
C GLY A 26 4.89 -13.63 5.92
N ARG A 27 5.09 -12.51 6.63
CA ARG A 27 4.02 -11.70 7.25
C ARG A 27 3.60 -10.51 6.41
N LEU A 28 4.43 -10.11 5.44
CA LEU A 28 4.05 -9.20 4.37
C LEU A 28 3.04 -9.92 3.48
N HIS A 29 1.79 -9.94 3.91
CA HIS A 29 0.69 -10.17 3.00
C HIS A 29 0.56 -8.88 2.17
N PRO A 30 0.87 -8.88 0.87
CA PRO A 30 0.69 -7.72 0.00
C PRO A 30 -0.79 -7.62 -0.41
N GLU A 31 -1.70 -7.91 0.52
CA GLU A 31 -3.12 -7.94 0.24
C GLU A 31 -3.66 -6.54 0.48
N ALA A 32 -4.25 -5.98 -0.57
CA ALA A 32 -4.86 -4.67 -0.59
C ALA A 32 -6.27 -4.75 0.02
N ASP A 33 -6.40 -5.38 1.19
CA ASP A 33 -7.69 -5.67 1.82
C ASP A 33 -8.56 -4.42 1.86
N ALA A 34 -9.81 -4.55 1.44
CA ALA A 34 -10.76 -3.45 1.49
C ALA A 34 -10.80 -2.78 2.88
N ALA A 35 -10.94 -1.45 2.88
CA ALA A 35 -10.89 -0.60 4.07
C ALA A 35 -9.53 -0.52 4.77
N THR A 36 -8.45 -0.89 4.08
CA THR A 36 -7.08 -0.66 4.57
C THR A 36 -6.61 0.74 4.15
N ALA A 37 -6.07 1.49 5.10
CA ALA A 37 -5.42 2.77 4.85
C ALA A 37 -3.93 2.66 5.19
N MET A 38 -3.08 3.03 4.23
CA MET A 38 -1.64 3.11 4.40
C MET A 38 -1.17 4.53 4.13
N ILE A 39 -0.48 5.12 5.10
CA ILE A 39 0.20 6.40 4.90
C ILE A 39 1.58 6.09 4.31
N GLY A 40 1.78 6.50 3.05
CA GLY A 40 3.03 6.36 2.34
C GLY A 40 4.05 7.44 2.71
N VAL A 41 5.32 7.13 2.47
CA VAL A 41 6.40 8.11 2.58
C VAL A 41 6.24 9.16 1.47
N GLY A 42 6.38 10.45 1.81
CA GLY A 42 6.34 11.55 0.84
C GLY A 42 5.03 12.33 0.77
N GLY A 43 4.11 12.14 1.71
CA GLY A 43 2.85 12.89 1.79
C GLY A 43 1.71 12.28 0.98
N MET A 44 1.83 11.01 0.63
CA MET A 44 0.81 10.25 -0.09
C MET A 44 0.06 9.35 0.91
N THR A 45 -1.26 9.34 0.87
CA THR A 45 -2.08 8.37 1.62
C THR A 45 -2.82 7.47 0.64
N ALA A 46 -2.63 6.16 0.77
CA ALA A 46 -3.33 5.14 0.00
C ALA A 46 -4.47 4.55 0.82
N ILE A 47 -5.66 4.42 0.24
CA ILE A 47 -6.84 3.84 0.88
C ILE A 47 -7.46 2.87 -0.10
N THR A 48 -7.56 1.60 0.28
CA THR A 48 -8.30 0.58 -0.47
C THR A 48 -9.73 0.57 0.06
N ALA A 49 -10.71 0.47 -0.83
CA ALA A 49 -12.12 0.36 -0.46
C ALA A 49 -12.82 -0.70 -1.30
N SER A 50 -13.67 -1.50 -0.65
CA SER A 50 -14.65 -2.31 -1.37
C SER A 50 -15.82 -1.40 -1.74
N VAL A 51 -16.13 -1.34 -3.02
CA VAL A 51 -17.28 -0.59 -3.56
C VAL A 51 -18.48 -1.51 -3.82
N GLY A 52 -18.52 -2.68 -3.17
CA GLY A 52 -19.59 -3.67 -3.38
C GLY A 52 -19.48 -4.39 -4.72
N GLN A 53 -18.33 -4.31 -5.38
CA GLN A 53 -17.97 -5.15 -6.52
C GLN A 53 -16.93 -6.14 -6.02
N GLY A 54 -17.42 -7.18 -5.34
CA GLY A 54 -16.57 -8.24 -4.84
C GLY A 54 -16.07 -9.13 -5.99
N PRO A 55 -15.07 -9.99 -5.73
CA PRO A 55 -14.52 -10.92 -6.72
C PRO A 55 -15.57 -11.84 -7.37
N ASP A 56 -16.75 -12.01 -6.75
CA ASP A 56 -17.87 -12.76 -7.30
C ASP A 56 -18.56 -12.08 -8.50
N GLU A 57 -18.40 -10.75 -8.66
CA GLU A 57 -19.05 -9.96 -9.71
C GLU A 57 -18.06 -9.15 -10.58
N GLN A 58 -16.92 -8.72 -10.03
CA GLN A 58 -15.81 -8.09 -10.75
C GLN A 58 -14.56 -8.03 -9.86
N PRO A 59 -13.35 -8.41 -10.33
CA PRO A 59 -12.12 -8.42 -9.52
C PRO A 59 -11.51 -7.02 -9.38
N PHE A 60 -12.33 -5.98 -9.21
CA PHE A 60 -11.88 -4.59 -9.19
C PHE A 60 -12.03 -3.97 -7.80
N GLU A 61 -10.93 -3.96 -7.05
CA GLU A 61 -10.80 -3.12 -5.87
C GLU A 61 -10.52 -1.67 -6.28
N VAL A 62 -11.01 -0.70 -5.48
CA VAL A 62 -10.73 0.72 -5.71
C VAL A 62 -9.62 1.18 -4.78
N LEU A 63 -8.61 1.83 -5.36
CA LEU A 63 -7.51 2.47 -4.65
C LEU A 63 -7.63 3.99 -4.76
N TYR A 64 -7.86 4.63 -3.63
CA TYR A 64 -7.78 6.08 -3.49
C TYR A 64 -6.37 6.48 -3.09
N ILE A 65 -5.81 7.48 -3.77
CA ILE A 65 -4.53 8.10 -3.41
C ILE A 65 -4.76 9.58 -3.14
N ILE A 66 -4.45 10.01 -1.92
CA ILE A 66 -4.43 11.43 -1.53
C ILE A 66 -2.99 11.92 -1.59
N ASP A 67 -2.70 12.88 -2.46
CA ASP A 67 -1.44 13.60 -2.49
C ASP A 67 -1.59 14.91 -1.70
N ASN A 68 -0.94 15.00 -0.53
CA ASN A 68 -0.97 16.19 0.30
C ASN A 68 -0.14 17.35 -0.27
N ARG A 69 0.78 17.09 -1.20
CA ARG A 69 1.63 18.14 -1.80
C ARG A 69 0.89 18.90 -2.88
N THR A 70 0.09 18.19 -3.67
CA THR A 70 -0.71 18.75 -4.77
C THR A 70 -2.18 18.91 -4.41
N GLU A 71 -2.57 18.52 -3.20
CA GLU A 71 -3.95 18.52 -2.70
C GLU A 71 -4.91 17.84 -3.69
N THR A 72 -4.51 16.68 -4.20
CA THR A 72 -5.23 15.97 -5.25
C THR A 72 -5.62 14.57 -4.79
N LEU A 73 -6.87 14.20 -5.04
CA LEU A 73 -7.36 12.84 -4.93
C LEU A 73 -7.26 12.17 -6.29
N PHE A 74 -6.62 11.00 -6.34
CA PHE A 74 -6.65 10.10 -7.49
C PHE A 74 -7.44 8.84 -7.14
N VAL A 75 -8.19 8.33 -8.11
CA VAL A 75 -8.96 7.09 -8.01
C VAL A 75 -8.43 6.10 -9.03
N TYR A 76 -7.95 4.96 -8.57
CA TYR A 76 -7.48 3.87 -9.41
C TYR A 76 -8.41 2.66 -9.27
N GLY A 77 -8.60 1.93 -10.36
CA GLY A 77 -9.11 0.56 -10.31
C GLY A 77 -7.94 -0.41 -10.35
N VAL A 78 -7.98 -1.42 -9.48
CA VAL A 78 -7.02 -2.52 -9.44
C VAL A 78 -7.57 -3.67 -10.27
N ASP A 79 -6.90 -4.02 -11.37
CA ASP A 79 -7.26 -5.20 -12.17
C ASP A 79 -6.40 -6.40 -11.74
N SER A 80 -7.05 -7.37 -11.11
CA SER A 80 -6.42 -8.60 -10.59
C SER A 80 -6.53 -9.79 -11.55
N GLY A 81 -6.95 -9.58 -12.80
CA GLY A 81 -7.16 -10.65 -13.79
C GLY A 81 -5.89 -11.39 -14.28
N GLY A 82 -4.72 -11.12 -13.72
CA GLY A 82 -3.45 -11.74 -14.14
C GLY A 82 -2.43 -11.87 -13.00
N THR A 83 -1.24 -12.41 -13.31
CA THR A 83 -0.15 -12.64 -12.33
C THR A 83 0.45 -11.35 -11.75
N THR A 84 0.08 -10.19 -12.27
CA THR A 84 0.55 -8.88 -11.80
C THR A 84 -0.62 -7.91 -11.78
N PRO A 85 -1.00 -7.38 -10.59
CA PRO A 85 -2.06 -6.40 -10.48
C PRO A 85 -1.75 -5.17 -11.32
N ARG A 86 -2.72 -4.69 -12.09
CA ARG A 86 -2.58 -3.45 -12.88
C ARG A 86 -3.43 -2.34 -12.29
N LEU A 87 -2.81 -1.19 -12.06
CA LEU A 87 -3.51 0.03 -11.64
C LEU A 87 -3.95 0.82 -12.88
N SER A 88 -5.24 1.13 -12.96
CA SER A 88 -5.85 1.95 -14.02
C SER A 88 -6.40 3.24 -13.43
N LEU A 89 -5.94 4.40 -13.90
CA LEU A 89 -6.47 5.69 -13.43
C LEU A 89 -7.91 5.85 -13.90
N ARG A 90 -8.84 5.99 -12.96
CA ARG A 90 -10.28 6.20 -13.21
C ARG A 90 -10.66 7.67 -13.16
N GLY A 91 -9.93 8.46 -12.39
CA GLY A 91 -10.13 9.90 -12.32
C GLY A 91 -9.26 10.54 -11.26
N GLY A 92 -9.27 11.87 -11.24
CA GLY A 92 -8.65 12.64 -10.19
C GLY A 92 -9.20 14.06 -10.13
N ALA A 93 -9.16 14.65 -8.94
CA ALA A 93 -9.65 15.99 -8.70
C ALA A 93 -8.91 16.67 -7.55
N SER A 94 -8.78 17.99 -7.66
CA SER A 94 -8.31 18.83 -6.55
C SER A 94 -9.28 18.72 -5.37
N ILE A 95 -8.75 18.41 -4.19
CA ILE A 95 -9.51 18.30 -2.94
C ILE A 95 -10.25 19.62 -2.61
N PRO A 96 -9.61 20.80 -2.70
CA PRO A 96 -10.33 22.07 -2.59
C PRO A 96 -11.51 22.20 -3.55
N ALA A 97 -11.35 21.76 -4.81
CA ALA A 97 -12.42 21.81 -5.80
C ALA A 97 -13.56 20.86 -5.45
N LEU A 98 -13.25 19.65 -4.99
CA LEU A 98 -14.25 18.68 -4.50
C LEU A 98 -15.04 19.26 -3.32
N PHE A 99 -14.37 19.89 -2.36
CA PHE A 99 -15.05 20.52 -1.23
C PHE A 99 -15.89 21.74 -1.62
N ARG A 100 -15.45 22.55 -2.59
CA ARG A 100 -16.29 23.63 -3.13
C ARG A 100 -17.54 23.07 -3.79
N ALA A 101 -17.39 22.07 -4.66
CA ALA A 101 -18.51 21.41 -5.32
C ALA A 101 -19.50 20.80 -4.30
N ALA A 102 -19.00 20.13 -3.26
CA ALA A 102 -19.82 19.55 -2.20
C ALA A 102 -20.60 20.60 -1.39
N ARG A 103 -20.12 21.85 -1.34
CA ARG A 103 -20.82 22.98 -0.69
C ARG A 103 -21.79 23.73 -1.60
N GLY A 104 -21.96 23.30 -2.85
CA GLY A 104 -22.90 23.91 -3.80
C GLY A 104 -22.29 24.93 -4.77
N GLY A 105 -20.96 25.06 -4.81
CA GLY A 105 -20.25 25.96 -5.76
C GLY A 105 -19.80 27.27 -5.13
#